data_AF-A0A969QB38-F1
#
_entry.id   AF-A0A969QB38-F1
#
_cell.length_a   1.000
_cell.length_b   1.000
_cell.length_c   1.000
_cell.angle_alpha   90.00
_cell.angle_beta   90.00
_cell.angle_gamma   90.00
#
_symmetry.space_group_name_H-M   'P 1'
#
loop_
_entity.id
_entity.type
_entity.pdbx_description
1 polymer ?
#
loop_
_entity_poly.entity_id
_entity_poly.type
_entity_poly.pdbx_seq_one_letter_code
_entity_poly.pdbx_strand_id
1 'polypeptide(L)'
;MISALEIFRIGLGPSSSHTVGPMRIGSRFVAHLRKSEVLHKVATIEAHMQGSLAFTGKGHHTPQAIIVGIGWLSSRTTEPNVAASALEAI
;
A
#
# COMPACT_ATOMS: atom_id res chain seq x y z
N MET A 1 -23.65 -7.12 8.85
CA MET A 1 -24.39 -6.77 7.61
C MET A 1 -23.34 -6.31 6.61
N ILE A 2 -23.31 -6.89 5.40
CA ILE A 2 -22.34 -6.49 4.36
C ILE A 2 -22.91 -5.27 3.64
N SER A 3 -22.13 -4.20 3.51
CA SER A 3 -22.55 -2.97 2.81
C SER A 3 -22.21 -3.01 1.33
N ALA A 4 -23.05 -2.41 0.47
CA ALA A 4 -22.72 -2.20 -0.94
C ALA A 4 -21.41 -1.42 -1.12
N LEU A 5 -21.08 -0.52 -0.18
CA LEU A 5 -19.82 0.24 -0.18
C LEU A 5 -18.58 -0.62 0.11
N GLU A 6 -18.75 -1.81 0.70
CA GLU A 6 -17.65 -2.76 0.91
C GLU A 6 -17.39 -3.60 -0.35
N ILE A 7 -18.44 -3.84 -1.14
CA ILE A 7 -18.36 -4.59 -2.40
C ILE A 7 -17.80 -3.68 -3.51
N PHE A 8 -18.34 -2.47 -3.64
CA PHE A 8 -17.95 -1.51 -4.67
C PHE A 8 -17.04 -0.42 -4.09
N ARG A 9 -15.73 -0.65 -4.16
CA ARG A 9 -14.71 0.28 -3.65
C ARG A 9 -13.90 0.86 -4.79
N ILE A 10 -13.75 2.19 -4.77
CA ILE A 10 -12.77 2.89 -5.60
C ILE A 10 -11.37 2.56 -5.08
N GLY A 11 -10.46 2.22 -5.97
CA GLY A 11 -9.06 2.07 -5.63
C GLY A 11 -8.12 1.97 -6.83
N LEU A 12 -6.83 2.10 -6.55
CA LEU A 12 -5.75 2.01 -7.53
C LEU A 12 -5.54 0.56 -7.98
N GLY A 13 -5.69 0.31 -9.28
CA GLY A 13 -5.51 -1.00 -9.91
C GLY A 13 -4.03 -1.41 -10.05
N PRO A 14 -3.73 -2.63 -10.53
CA PRO A 14 -4.66 -3.54 -11.22
C PRO A 14 -5.43 -4.51 -10.31
N SER A 15 -5.06 -4.67 -9.04
CA SER A 15 -5.62 -5.73 -8.18
C SER A 15 -6.02 -5.25 -6.78
N SER A 16 -7.24 -5.62 -6.37
CA SER A 16 -7.70 -5.38 -4.99
C SER A 16 -6.85 -6.12 -3.95
N SER A 17 -6.43 -7.35 -4.24
CA SER A 17 -5.69 -8.20 -3.29
C SER A 17 -4.18 -7.98 -3.33
N HIS A 18 -3.62 -7.65 -4.49
CA HIS A 18 -2.18 -7.53 -4.70
C HIS A 18 -1.69 -6.09 -4.88
N THR A 19 -2.58 -5.11 -5.00
CA THR A 19 -2.24 -3.69 -5.10
C THR A 19 -2.90 -2.89 -3.97
N VAL A 20 -4.24 -2.83 -3.93
CA VAL A 20 -4.98 -2.05 -2.93
C VAL A 20 -4.72 -2.57 -1.51
N GLY A 21 -4.77 -3.89 -1.30
CA GLY A 21 -4.49 -4.52 0.00
C GLY A 21 -3.10 -4.17 0.53
N PRO A 22 -2.02 -4.46 -0.21
CA PRO A 22 -0.64 -4.16 0.19
C PRO A 22 -0.39 -2.66 0.43
N MET A 23 -0.93 -1.77 -0.40
CA MET A 23 -0.84 -0.32 -0.18
C MET A 23 -1.51 0.11 1.14
N ARG A 24 -2.69 -0.44 1.45
CA ARG A 24 -3.36 -0.18 2.74
C ARG A 24 -2.57 -0.74 3.92
N ILE A 25 -1.91 -1.88 3.77
CA ILE A 25 -1.06 -2.46 4.82
C ILE A 25 0.13 -1.53 5.10
N GLY A 26 0.83 -1.07 4.06
CA GLY A 26 1.93 -0.10 4.20
C GLY A 26 1.50 1.16 4.94
N SER A 27 0.40 1.80 4.49
CA SER A 27 -0.13 3.00 5.13
C SER A 27 -0.52 2.78 6.59
N ARG A 28 -1.17 1.64 6.90
CA ARG A 28 -1.54 1.30 8.28
C ARG A 28 -0.34 1.05 9.18
N PHE A 29 0.72 0.43 8.66
CA PHE A 29 1.95 0.18 9.40
C PHE A 29 2.60 1.49 9.84
N VAL A 30 2.79 2.44 8.92
CA VAL A 30 3.40 3.73 9.27
C VAL A 30 2.47 4.58 10.14
N ALA A 31 1.15 4.53 9.90
CA ALA A 31 0.17 5.16 10.80
C ALA A 31 0.27 4.63 12.23
N HIS A 32 0.48 3.33 12.40
CA HIS A 32 0.69 2.72 13.71
C HIS A 32 1.99 3.23 14.35
N LEU A 33 3.11 3.24 13.62
CA LEU A 33 4.39 3.76 14.13
C LEU A 33 4.31 5.23 14.56
N ARG A 34 3.58 6.06 13.80
CA ARG A 34 3.35 7.47 14.14
C ARG A 34 2.48 7.61 15.39
N LYS A 35 1.39 6.84 15.49
CA LYS A 35 0.51 6.85 16.67
C LYS A 35 1.23 6.39 17.94
N SER A 36 2.18 5.46 17.79
CA SER A 36 3.03 4.99 18.89
C SER A 36 4.22 5.91 19.17
N GLU A 37 4.33 7.06 18.48
CA GLU A 37 5.41 8.03 18.62
C GLU A 37 6.83 7.47 18.42
N VAL A 38 6.98 6.34 17.73
CA VAL A 38 8.30 5.69 17.50
C VAL A 38 8.82 5.88 16.09
N LEU A 39 8.02 6.42 15.16
CA LEU A 39 8.41 6.60 13.76
C LEU A 39 9.74 7.36 13.61
N HIS A 40 10.01 8.35 14.46
CA HIS A 40 11.24 9.13 14.43
C HIS A 40 12.51 8.33 14.77
N LYS A 41 12.37 7.11 15.31
CA LYS A 41 13.48 6.19 15.64
C LYS A 41 13.69 5.14 14.56
N VAL A 42 12.84 5.07 13.54
CA VAL A 42 12.89 4.03 12.51
C VAL A 42 13.90 4.44 11.43
N ALA A 43 14.99 3.69 11.34
CA ALA A 43 16.00 3.88 10.29
C ALA A 43 15.64 3.14 8.98
N THR A 44 15.02 1.97 9.10
CA THR A 44 14.72 1.08 7.97
C THR A 44 13.37 0.41 8.17
N ILE A 45 12.61 0.26 7.07
CA ILE A 45 11.42 -0.57 7.00
C ILE A 45 11.68 -1.70 6.00
N GLU A 46 11.39 -2.93 6.40
CA GLU A 46 11.52 -4.10 5.54
C GLU A 46 10.15 -4.74 5.34
N ALA A 47 9.84 -5.15 4.11
CA ALA A 47 8.60 -5.82 3.76
C ALA A 47 8.89 -7.15 3.07
N HIS A 48 8.45 -8.25 3.70
CA HIS A 48 8.58 -9.59 3.16
C HIS A 48 7.23 -10.07 2.61
N MET A 49 7.18 -10.36 1.32
CA MET A 49 6.02 -10.98 0.70
C MET A 49 6.16 -12.51 0.76
N GLN A 50 5.06 -13.21 1.02
CA GLN A 50 5.03 -14.67 1.14
C GLN A 50 3.91 -15.29 0.31
N GLY A 51 4.04 -16.59 -0.01
CA GLY A 51 3.00 -17.36 -0.69
C GLY A 51 2.59 -16.77 -2.05
N SER A 52 1.28 -16.72 -2.30
CA SER A 52 0.71 -16.21 -3.56
C SER A 52 1.03 -14.74 -3.82
N LEU A 53 1.16 -13.94 -2.76
CA LEU A 53 1.52 -12.53 -2.84
C LEU A 53 2.95 -12.35 -3.37
N ALA A 54 3.88 -13.21 -2.94
CA ALA A 54 5.24 -13.22 -3.48
C ALA A 54 5.26 -13.74 -4.92
N PHE A 55 4.52 -14.82 -5.18
CA PHE A 55 4.54 -15.52 -6.47
C PHE A 55 4.04 -14.65 -7.63
N THR A 56 2.96 -13.90 -7.43
CA THR A 56 2.35 -13.09 -8.50
C THR A 56 2.54 -11.58 -8.30
N GLY A 57 3.19 -11.15 -7.22
CA GLY A 57 3.24 -9.74 -6.82
C GLY A 57 3.92 -8.83 -7.83
N LYS A 58 4.91 -9.32 -8.59
CA LYS A 58 5.59 -8.52 -9.63
C LYS A 58 4.63 -8.06 -10.73
N GLY A 59 3.76 -8.94 -11.23
CA GLY A 59 2.78 -8.60 -12.26
C GLY A 59 1.64 -7.71 -11.77
N HIS A 60 1.46 -7.60 -10.45
CA HIS A 60 0.43 -6.78 -9.81
C HIS A 60 0.98 -5.53 -9.12
N HIS A 61 2.27 -5.22 -9.32
CA HIS A 61 2.96 -4.09 -8.71
C HIS A 61 2.91 -4.07 -7.18
N THR A 62 2.90 -5.25 -6.54
CA THR A 62 2.80 -5.37 -5.08
C THR A 62 3.93 -4.65 -4.32
N PRO A 63 5.22 -4.78 -4.70
CA PRO A 63 6.28 -4.06 -4.00
C PRO A 63 6.10 -2.54 -4.09
N GLN A 64 5.76 -2.03 -5.28
CA GLN A 64 5.48 -0.61 -5.49
C GLN A 64 4.27 -0.15 -4.68
N ALA A 65 3.21 -0.94 -4.64
CA ALA A 65 2.02 -0.63 -3.84
C ALA A 65 2.35 -0.50 -2.35
N ILE A 66 3.21 -1.37 -1.81
CA ILE A 66 3.69 -1.28 -0.42
C ILE A 66 4.47 0.01 -0.20
N ILE A 67 5.42 0.34 -1.08
CA ILE A 67 6.24 1.56 -1.00
C ILE A 67 5.37 2.82 -1.01
N VAL A 68 4.45 2.91 -1.96
CA VAL A 68 3.49 4.02 -2.08
C VAL A 68 2.63 4.12 -0.81
N GLY A 69 2.21 2.99 -0.26
CA GLY A 69 1.48 2.93 1.01
C GLY A 69 2.29 3.44 2.21
N ILE A 70 3.56 3.04 2.31
CA ILE A 70 4.50 3.53 3.33
C ILE A 70 4.72 5.05 3.19
N GLY A 71 4.73 5.57 1.96
CA GLY A 71 4.74 7.00 1.64
C GLY A 71 3.44 7.75 1.98
N TRP A 72 2.51 7.14 2.73
CA TRP A 72 1.25 7.73 3.20
C TRP A 72 0.22 8.05 2.12
N LEU A 73 0.40 7.52 0.92
CA LEU A 73 -0.57 7.68 -0.15
C LEU A 73 -1.76 6.72 0.05
N SER A 74 -2.95 7.21 -0.27
CA SER A 74 -4.21 6.52 -0.02
C SER A 74 -4.65 5.76 -1.26
N SER A 75 -4.84 4.44 -1.13
CA SER A 75 -5.25 3.61 -2.27
C SER A 75 -6.59 4.01 -2.87
N ARG A 76 -7.40 4.80 -2.15
CA ARG A 76 -8.75 5.22 -2.53
C ARG A 76 -8.77 6.56 -3.26
N THR A 77 -7.81 7.45 -2.97
CA THR A 77 -7.85 8.86 -3.39
C THR A 77 -6.59 9.30 -4.12
N THR A 78 -5.54 8.49 -4.13
CA THR A 78 -4.33 8.77 -4.89
C THR A 78 -4.58 8.50 -6.37
N GLU A 79 -4.33 9.51 -7.20
CA GLU A 79 -4.34 9.39 -8.65
C GLU A 79 -3.17 8.52 -9.15
N PRO A 80 -3.35 7.73 -10.21
CA PRO A 80 -2.30 6.84 -10.71
C PRO A 80 -0.98 7.54 -11.06
N ASN A 81 -1.04 8.75 -11.63
CA ASN A 81 0.13 9.54 -11.97
C ASN A 81 0.89 10.02 -10.73
N VAL A 82 0.19 10.39 -9.65
CA VAL A 82 0.81 10.77 -8.37
C VAL A 82 1.54 9.59 -7.75
N ALA A 83 0.94 8.39 -7.79
CA ALA A 83 1.60 7.17 -7.32
C ALA A 83 2.85 6.86 -8.14
N ALA A 84 2.80 7.03 -9.46
CA ALA A 84 3.94 6.82 -10.34
C ALA A 84 5.08 7.82 -10.04
N SER A 85 4.78 9.11 -9.97
CA SER A 85 5.78 10.14 -9.65
C SER A 85 6.40 9.96 -8.27
N ALA A 86 5.64 9.48 -7.28
CA ALA A 86 6.19 9.19 -5.96
C ALA A 86 7.19 8.03 -5.97
N LEU A 87 7.01 7.03 -6.83
CA LEU A 87 7.94 5.93 -6.99
C LEU A 87 9.22 6.34 -7.70
N GLU A 88 9.15 7.26 -8.65
CA GLU A 88 10.32 7.80 -9.36
C GLU A 88 11.21 8.69 -8.47
N ALA A 89 10.66 9.22 -7.37
CA ALA A 89 11.36 10.09 -6.43
C ALA A 89 12.17 9.33 -5.35
N ILE A 90 12.17 7.99 -5.39
CA ILE A 90 12.87 7.09 -4.46
C ILE A 90 14.07 6.46 -5.17
#